data_AF-B4RAF4-F1
#
_entry.id   AF-B4RAF4-F1
#
_cell.length_a   1.000
_cell.length_b   1.000
_cell.length_c   1.000
_cell.angle_alpha   90.00
_cell.angle_beta   90.00
_cell.angle_gamma   90.00
#
_symmetry.space_group_name_H-M   'P 1'
#
loop_
_entity.id
_entity.type
_entity.pdbx_description
1 polymer ?
#
loop_
_entity_poly.entity_id
_entity_poly.type
_entity_poly.pdbx_seq_one_letter_code
_entity_poly.pdbx_strand_id
1 'polypeptide(L)'
;MSVQRNTLPGRRKFMQLRLAIQVMLIALLGQAGAAQAQTFGLGITASRPDLGSVTSADVGDTVFRVDAATGAISKVSGGGARLGTGTSVVTVTVTCGNQNACNSRTLNGTISAVGTPTGRAGPMTNFDLAGSVISNESGSNPRTFRVGAIGKNSSKTFTVGMDFPIKGDNAGGGTNAAQSSFTITLTPNGSGNTVSKTGTGLATVYRSLGIAKNSDLSFGRIVRPGSGNGTVTINAITGLRSLGGAAVGLPTPSPSRANYTVSGEGGRTLSVTIPSSIVMTREGGTETLTVTTTNTASTPKLSSILGMAGTYTFSVGGSFPLDSTTASGAYSGVFNVSVAYN
;
A
#
# COMPACT_ATOMS: atom_id res chain seq x y z
N MET A 1 111.94 -33.83 -20.58
CA MET A 1 111.01 -34.67 -21.35
C MET A 1 109.60 -34.22 -21.00
N SER A 2 109.06 -33.28 -21.76
CA SER A 2 108.14 -33.53 -22.89
C SER A 2 106.70 -33.70 -22.42
N VAL A 3 105.68 -33.02 -22.93
CA VAL A 3 105.53 -32.04 -24.02
C VAL A 3 104.06 -31.57 -23.97
N GLN A 4 103.79 -30.27 -24.14
CA GLN A 4 102.56 -29.61 -24.69
C GLN A 4 101.16 -29.84 -24.06
N ARG A 5 100.20 -28.90 -24.07
CA ARG A 5 100.08 -27.46 -24.40
C ARG A 5 98.75 -26.96 -23.76
N ASN A 6 98.82 -25.81 -23.08
CA ASN A 6 97.81 -24.79 -22.72
C ASN A 6 96.32 -25.03 -23.05
N THR A 7 95.42 -25.19 -22.06
CA THR A 7 94.71 -24.20 -21.18
C THR A 7 93.51 -23.46 -21.80
N LEU A 8 92.32 -23.92 -21.36
CA LEU A 8 90.98 -23.31 -21.21
C LEU A 8 90.98 -21.88 -20.61
N PRO A 9 89.89 -21.06 -20.61
CA PRO A 9 88.52 -21.46 -20.21
C PRO A 9 87.28 -20.64 -20.72
N GLY A 10 86.05 -21.14 -20.45
CA GLY A 10 84.97 -20.33 -19.86
C GLY A 10 83.68 -19.94 -20.63
N ARG A 11 82.55 -20.56 -20.23
CA ARG A 11 81.19 -20.00 -19.89
C ARG A 11 80.30 -19.21 -20.88
N ARG A 12 79.05 -19.75 -21.00
CA ARG A 12 77.69 -19.14 -20.94
C ARG A 12 77.16 -18.22 -22.09
N LYS A 13 76.04 -18.61 -22.72
CA LYS A 13 74.65 -18.05 -22.60
C LYS A 13 73.75 -18.36 -23.82
N PHE A 14 72.49 -18.73 -23.54
CA PHE A 14 71.21 -18.48 -24.26
C PHE A 14 71.19 -18.34 -25.80
N MET A 15 70.41 -19.19 -26.50
CA MET A 15 69.41 -18.73 -27.49
C MET A 15 68.42 -19.84 -27.91
N GLN A 16 67.16 -19.47 -28.04
CA GLN A 16 65.99 -20.25 -28.44
C GLN A 16 66.01 -20.68 -29.92
N LEU A 17 65.43 -21.84 -30.28
CA LEU A 17 64.61 -21.98 -31.52
C LEU A 17 63.79 -23.31 -31.59
N ARG A 18 62.46 -23.17 -31.60
CA ARG A 18 61.39 -23.88 -32.38
C ARG A 18 61.50 -25.41 -32.59
N LEU A 19 60.56 -26.25 -32.13
CA LEU A 19 59.17 -26.51 -32.59
C LEU A 19 59.07 -27.89 -33.29
N ALA A 20 58.07 -28.68 -32.89
CA ALA A 20 57.53 -29.91 -33.50
C ALA A 20 58.24 -31.26 -33.22
N ILE A 21 57.59 -32.11 -32.41
CA ILE A 21 56.99 -33.40 -32.82
C ILE A 21 56.29 -33.99 -31.59
N GLN A 22 54.97 -34.08 -31.69
CA GLN A 22 54.03 -34.47 -30.65
C GLN A 22 53.18 -35.59 -31.26
N VAL A 23 53.49 -36.85 -30.95
CA VAL A 23 52.63 -38.01 -31.27
C VAL A 23 52.80 -39.08 -30.17
N MET A 24 51.66 -39.49 -29.59
CA MET A 24 51.41 -40.68 -28.75
C MET A 24 51.94 -40.74 -27.31
N LEU A 25 51.08 -40.31 -26.37
CA LEU A 25 50.73 -41.12 -25.20
C LEU A 25 49.25 -40.85 -24.85
N ILE A 26 48.36 -41.66 -25.42
CA ILE A 26 46.90 -41.67 -25.19
C ILE A 26 46.56 -42.91 -24.35
N ALA A 27 45.57 -42.74 -23.47
CA ALA A 27 44.80 -43.73 -22.71
C ALA A 27 45.26 -44.05 -21.27
N LEU A 28 45.04 -43.09 -20.37
CA LEU A 28 44.32 -43.41 -19.12
C LEU A 28 43.08 -42.53 -19.03
N LEU A 29 41.98 -43.09 -19.55
CA LEU A 29 40.61 -42.68 -19.25
C LEU A 29 40.32 -43.00 -17.77
N GLY A 30 40.75 -42.12 -16.88
CA GLY A 30 40.14 -41.97 -15.57
C GLY A 30 38.88 -41.15 -15.75
N GLN A 31 37.73 -41.83 -15.77
CA GLN A 31 36.41 -41.27 -16.03
C GLN A 31 36.22 -39.94 -15.28
N ALA A 32 36.01 -38.87 -16.04
CA ALA A 32 35.34 -37.69 -15.53
C ALA A 32 33.93 -38.14 -15.12
N GLY A 33 33.75 -38.45 -13.83
CA GLY A 33 32.42 -38.60 -13.27
C GLY A 33 31.69 -37.29 -13.51
N ALA A 34 30.72 -37.31 -14.42
CA ALA A 34 29.82 -36.20 -14.63
C ALA A 34 29.29 -35.77 -13.26
N ALA A 35 29.55 -34.52 -12.88
CA ALA A 35 28.96 -33.93 -11.69
C ALA A 35 27.43 -33.99 -11.87
N GLN A 36 26.78 -34.96 -11.24
CA GLN A 36 25.31 -35.05 -11.16
C GLN A 36 24.83 -33.97 -10.19
N ALA A 37 24.99 -32.72 -10.60
CA ALA A 37 24.73 -31.52 -9.82
C ALA A 37 23.28 -31.05 -10.02
N GLN A 38 22.30 -31.80 -9.50
CA GLN A 38 20.99 -31.25 -9.13
C GLN A 38 20.25 -32.23 -8.22
N THR A 39 20.28 -31.99 -6.91
CA THR A 39 19.74 -32.91 -5.90
C THR A 39 18.31 -32.56 -5.45
N PHE A 40 17.87 -31.30 -5.66
CA PHE A 40 16.56 -30.79 -5.22
C PHE A 40 16.03 -29.75 -6.23
N GLY A 41 14.72 -29.76 -6.47
CA GLY A 41 14.03 -28.76 -7.28
C GLY A 41 13.04 -27.96 -6.43
N LEU A 42 12.94 -26.66 -6.67
CA LEU A 42 11.83 -25.85 -6.12
C LEU A 42 10.92 -25.42 -7.25
N GLY A 43 9.66 -25.82 -7.13
CA GLY A 43 8.57 -25.24 -7.90
C GLY A 43 7.68 -24.45 -6.95
N ILE A 44 7.71 -23.11 -7.00
CA ILE A 44 6.54 -22.39 -6.49
C ILE A 44 5.44 -22.57 -7.54
N THR A 45 4.58 -23.55 -7.30
CA THR A 45 3.38 -23.77 -8.11
C THR A 45 2.27 -22.89 -7.52
N ALA A 46 2.19 -21.70 -8.11
CA ALA A 46 1.04 -20.80 -8.18
C ALA A 46 0.17 -20.64 -6.92
N SER A 47 0.38 -19.51 -6.25
CA SER A 47 -0.69 -18.55 -5.93
C SER A 47 -0.01 -17.29 -5.39
N ARG A 48 -0.11 -16.19 -6.13
CA ARG A 48 0.37 -14.89 -5.69
C ARG A 48 -0.55 -14.43 -4.56
N PRO A 49 -0.04 -13.97 -3.41
CA PRO A 49 -0.91 -13.41 -2.39
C PRO A 49 -1.62 -12.18 -2.97
N ASP A 50 -2.92 -12.26 -3.18
CA ASP A 50 -3.72 -11.18 -3.77
C ASP A 50 -4.75 -10.69 -2.74
N LEU A 51 -4.58 -9.45 -2.29
CA LEU A 51 -5.55 -8.81 -1.41
C LEU A 51 -6.83 -8.44 -2.16
N GLY A 52 -6.82 -8.43 -3.50
CA GLY A 52 -7.90 -7.88 -4.30
C GLY A 52 -8.03 -6.37 -4.11
N SER A 53 -9.26 -5.88 -4.13
CA SER A 53 -9.56 -4.46 -3.96
C SER A 53 -9.51 -4.03 -2.50
N VAL A 54 -8.74 -2.98 -2.21
CA VAL A 54 -8.61 -2.37 -0.87
C VAL A 54 -8.74 -0.85 -0.97
N THR A 55 -9.27 -0.23 0.08
CA THR A 55 -9.17 1.22 0.30
C THR A 55 -8.01 1.52 1.22
N SER A 56 -7.18 2.49 0.88
CA SER A 56 -6.14 3.01 1.78
C SER A 56 -6.77 3.84 2.91
N ALA A 57 -6.06 3.92 4.04
CA ALA A 57 -6.39 4.89 5.08
C ALA A 57 -6.04 6.31 4.62
N ASP A 58 -6.74 7.31 5.15
CA ASP A 58 -6.37 8.73 4.93
C ASP A 58 -4.95 9.02 5.48
N VAL A 59 -4.63 8.43 6.65
CA VAL A 59 -3.33 8.56 7.32
C VAL A 59 -2.84 7.21 7.83
N GLY A 60 -1.56 6.93 7.62
CA GLY A 60 -0.86 5.76 8.17
C GLY A 60 -1.12 4.47 7.38
N ASP A 61 -0.29 3.47 7.63
CA ASP A 61 -0.37 2.20 6.90
C ASP A 61 -1.52 1.34 7.43
N THR A 62 -2.16 0.61 6.53
CA THR A 62 -3.13 -0.44 6.85
C THR A 62 -2.50 -1.78 6.61
N VAL A 63 -2.45 -2.64 7.63
CA VAL A 63 -1.82 -3.96 7.52
C VAL A 63 -2.89 -5.01 7.36
N PHE A 64 -2.84 -5.74 6.24
CA PHE A 64 -3.67 -6.91 5.99
C PHE A 64 -2.86 -8.18 6.21
N ARG A 65 -3.38 -9.12 7.01
CA ARG A 65 -2.78 -10.43 7.22
C ARG A 65 -3.42 -11.45 6.30
N VAL A 66 -2.58 -12.16 5.56
CA VAL A 66 -2.91 -13.41 4.90
C VAL A 66 -2.54 -14.53 5.87
N ASP A 67 -3.54 -15.27 6.36
CA ASP A 67 -3.34 -16.38 7.29
C ASP A 67 -2.76 -17.60 6.56
N ALA A 68 -1.69 -18.20 7.09
CA ALA A 68 -1.00 -19.30 6.43
C ALA A 68 -1.85 -20.57 6.34
N ALA A 69 -2.65 -20.87 7.37
CA ALA A 69 -3.41 -22.12 7.46
C ALA A 69 -4.69 -22.10 6.62
N THR A 70 -5.38 -20.96 6.61
CA THR A 70 -6.72 -20.82 6.01
C THR A 70 -6.73 -20.00 4.72
N GLY A 71 -5.69 -19.19 4.47
CA GLY A 71 -5.69 -18.18 3.41
C GLY A 71 -6.66 -17.02 3.67
N ALA A 72 -7.26 -16.94 4.85
CA ALA A 72 -8.14 -15.84 5.22
C ALA A 72 -7.36 -14.52 5.23
N ILE A 73 -7.99 -13.46 4.71
CA ILE A 73 -7.40 -12.13 4.72
C ILE A 73 -8.15 -11.28 5.75
N SER A 74 -7.43 -10.84 6.79
CA SER A 74 -7.96 -10.00 7.86
C SER A 74 -7.21 -8.68 7.95
N LYS A 75 -7.88 -7.63 8.46
CA LYS A 75 -7.20 -6.38 8.78
C LYS A 75 -6.61 -6.48 10.19
N VAL A 76 -5.30 -6.29 10.30
CA VAL A 76 -4.58 -6.29 11.59
C VAL A 76 -4.58 -4.91 12.21
N SER A 77 -4.37 -3.87 11.41
CA SER A 77 -4.28 -2.49 11.87
C SER A 77 -4.60 -1.48 10.76
N GLY A 78 -4.79 -0.22 11.15
CA GLY A 78 -4.97 0.92 10.23
C GLY A 78 -6.42 1.21 9.82
N GLY A 79 -6.59 2.37 9.17
CA GLY A 79 -7.89 2.92 8.79
C GLY A 79 -8.46 2.40 7.47
N GLY A 80 -7.66 1.74 6.64
CA GLY A 80 -8.11 1.20 5.36
C GLY A 80 -9.04 0.01 5.52
N ALA A 81 -9.60 -0.44 4.40
CA ALA A 81 -10.51 -1.59 4.37
C ALA A 81 -10.27 -2.44 3.14
N ARG A 82 -10.65 -3.71 3.22
CA ARG A 82 -10.71 -4.58 2.05
C ARG A 82 -12.14 -4.59 1.53
N LEU A 83 -12.32 -4.37 0.24
CA LEU A 83 -13.64 -4.28 -0.40
C LEU A 83 -14.17 -5.66 -0.84
N GLY A 84 -13.27 -6.61 -1.08
CA GLY A 84 -13.61 -7.98 -1.48
C GLY A 84 -13.64 -8.97 -0.31
N THR A 85 -14.45 -10.00 -0.45
CA THR A 85 -14.45 -11.19 0.40
C THR A 85 -13.84 -12.35 -0.40
N GLY A 86 -12.74 -12.91 0.08
CA GLY A 86 -12.02 -13.96 -0.65
C GLY A 86 -10.76 -14.36 0.09
N THR A 87 -10.26 -15.54 -0.18
CA THR A 87 -9.03 -16.07 0.43
C THR A 87 -7.89 -15.99 -0.57
N SER A 88 -6.67 -15.82 -0.06
CA SER A 88 -5.47 -15.99 -0.86
C SER A 88 -4.54 -16.95 -0.12
N VAL A 89 -4.48 -18.18 -0.59
CA VAL A 89 -3.53 -19.17 -0.08
C VAL A 89 -2.29 -19.06 -0.94
N VAL A 90 -1.08 -19.03 -0.37
CA VAL A 90 0.17 -19.11 -1.14
C VAL A 90 0.77 -20.49 -0.94
N THR A 91 0.73 -21.34 -1.96
CA THR A 91 1.26 -22.71 -1.88
C THR A 91 2.67 -22.81 -2.45
N VAL A 92 3.58 -23.37 -1.66
CA VAL A 92 4.95 -23.68 -2.06
C VAL A 92 5.07 -25.17 -2.27
N THR A 93 5.57 -25.60 -3.44
CA THR A 93 5.81 -27.01 -3.76
C THR A 93 7.30 -27.30 -3.80
N VAL A 94 7.75 -28.18 -2.93
CA VAL A 94 9.15 -28.66 -2.91
C VAL A 94 9.18 -30.01 -3.59
N THR A 95 10.00 -30.16 -4.63
CA THR A 95 10.14 -31.41 -5.37
C THR A 95 11.53 -31.99 -5.19
N CYS A 96 11.62 -33.33 -5.18
CA CYS A 96 12.91 -34.02 -5.13
C CYS A 96 12.95 -35.13 -6.17
N GLY A 97 14.09 -35.24 -6.86
CA GLY A 97 14.28 -36.22 -7.94
C GLY A 97 14.51 -37.64 -7.43
N ASN A 98 15.03 -38.51 -8.30
CA ASN A 98 15.28 -39.91 -7.98
C ASN A 98 16.62 -40.14 -7.25
N GLN A 99 16.87 -39.44 -6.14
CA GLN A 99 18.13 -39.53 -5.39
C GLN A 99 17.91 -40.06 -3.97
N ASN A 100 18.83 -40.90 -3.46
CA ASN A 100 18.75 -41.43 -2.09
C ASN A 100 18.71 -40.32 -1.03
N ALA A 101 19.38 -39.20 -1.29
CA ALA A 101 19.36 -38.03 -0.42
C ALA A 101 17.94 -37.48 -0.20
N CYS A 102 17.00 -37.68 -1.13
CA CYS A 102 15.62 -37.22 -0.99
C CYS A 102 14.87 -37.87 0.18
N ASN A 103 15.28 -39.06 0.62
CA ASN A 103 14.60 -39.81 1.68
C ASN A 103 15.01 -39.40 3.10
N SER A 104 16.21 -38.82 3.26
CA SER A 104 16.79 -38.56 4.59
C SER A 104 17.19 -37.10 4.81
N ARG A 105 17.31 -36.31 3.74
CA ARG A 105 17.88 -34.98 3.83
C ARG A 105 16.82 -33.92 4.05
N THR A 106 17.09 -33.05 5.01
CA THR A 106 16.29 -31.87 5.31
C THR A 106 16.81 -30.64 4.60
N LEU A 107 15.97 -29.63 4.42
CA LEU A 107 16.33 -28.34 3.85
C LEU A 107 16.21 -27.25 4.92
N ASN A 108 17.17 -26.34 4.98
CA ASN A 108 17.01 -25.09 5.71
C ASN A 108 16.33 -24.08 4.79
N GLY A 109 15.19 -23.55 5.22
CA GLY A 109 14.44 -22.55 4.50
C GLY A 109 14.60 -21.17 5.11
N THR A 110 14.63 -20.16 4.25
CA THR A 110 14.53 -18.75 4.62
C THR A 110 13.50 -18.10 3.71
N ILE A 111 12.55 -17.35 4.28
CA ILE A 111 11.65 -16.47 3.56
C ILE A 111 11.86 -15.03 4.02
N SER A 112 11.95 -14.10 3.06
CA SER A 112 12.12 -12.68 3.36
C SER A 112 11.49 -11.80 2.29
N ALA A 113 11.09 -10.59 2.67
CA ALA A 113 10.71 -9.57 1.71
C ALA A 113 11.91 -9.18 0.85
N VAL A 114 11.67 -8.90 -0.43
CA VAL A 114 12.70 -8.50 -1.39
C VAL A 114 12.17 -7.47 -2.38
N GLY A 115 13.10 -6.70 -2.96
CA GLY A 115 12.79 -5.67 -3.93
C GLY A 115 12.11 -4.44 -3.31
N THR A 116 11.77 -3.49 -4.17
CA THR A 116 11.10 -2.25 -3.77
C THR A 116 9.61 -2.36 -4.09
N PRO A 117 8.72 -2.26 -3.08
CA PRO A 117 7.28 -2.24 -3.30
C PRO A 117 6.86 -1.10 -4.25
N THR A 118 5.80 -1.34 -5.03
CA THR A 118 5.27 -0.36 -5.99
C THR A 118 3.83 0.05 -5.64
N GLY A 119 3.40 1.18 -6.19
CA GLY A 119 2.10 1.78 -5.87
C GLY A 119 2.03 2.15 -4.39
N ARG A 120 1.03 1.62 -3.70
CA ARG A 120 0.81 1.81 -2.26
C ARG A 120 1.26 0.64 -1.40
N ALA A 121 1.91 -0.37 -1.97
CA ALA A 121 2.40 -1.49 -1.18
C ALA A 121 3.54 -1.04 -0.23
N GLY A 122 3.55 -1.59 0.98
CA GLY A 122 4.72 -1.65 1.84
C GLY A 122 5.48 -2.96 1.65
N PRO A 123 6.71 -3.07 2.21
CA PRO A 123 7.42 -4.34 2.23
C PRO A 123 6.61 -5.34 3.07
N MET A 124 6.50 -6.58 2.59
CA MET A 124 5.84 -7.64 3.36
C MET A 124 6.60 -7.90 4.66
N THR A 125 5.86 -8.25 5.69
CA THR A 125 6.42 -8.55 7.02
C THR A 125 5.74 -9.76 7.61
N ASN A 126 6.24 -10.21 8.76
CA ASN A 126 5.60 -11.23 9.58
C ASN A 126 5.17 -12.47 8.80
N PHE A 127 6.13 -13.09 8.11
CA PHE A 127 5.89 -14.34 7.38
C PHE A 127 5.56 -15.45 8.36
N ASP A 128 4.52 -16.19 8.02
CA ASP A 128 4.03 -17.35 8.76
C ASP A 128 3.91 -18.54 7.81
N LEU A 129 4.01 -19.76 8.33
CA LEU A 129 4.04 -20.98 7.53
C LEU A 129 3.07 -22.00 8.11
N ALA A 130 2.40 -22.75 7.24
CA ALA A 130 1.58 -23.88 7.67
C ALA A 130 1.81 -25.11 6.80
N GLY A 131 1.92 -26.27 7.43
CA GLY A 131 2.12 -27.55 6.76
C GLY A 131 2.95 -28.51 7.59
N SER A 132 2.58 -29.79 7.58
CA SER A 132 3.22 -30.84 8.41
C SER A 132 4.69 -31.10 8.05
N VAL A 133 5.19 -30.57 6.94
CA VAL A 133 6.59 -30.69 6.52
C VAL A 133 7.50 -29.64 7.18
N ILE A 134 6.93 -28.61 7.81
CA ILE A 134 7.65 -27.48 8.41
C ILE A 134 7.99 -27.74 9.88
N SER A 135 9.17 -27.32 10.30
CA SER A 135 9.66 -27.40 11.68
C SER A 135 10.70 -26.32 11.97
N ASN A 136 11.07 -26.15 13.24
CA ASN A 136 12.14 -25.25 13.69
C ASN A 136 12.01 -23.81 13.15
N GLU A 137 10.79 -23.29 13.19
CA GLU A 137 10.52 -21.93 12.73
C GLU A 137 11.06 -20.87 13.70
N SER A 138 11.68 -19.82 13.17
CA SER A 138 12.15 -18.68 13.98
C SER A 138 12.18 -17.38 13.20
N GLY A 139 12.05 -16.25 13.90
CA GLY A 139 12.01 -14.92 13.28
C GLY A 139 10.66 -14.58 12.65
N SER A 140 10.61 -13.49 11.90
CA SER A 140 9.38 -12.98 11.26
C SER A 140 9.64 -12.33 9.91
N ASN A 141 10.81 -11.71 9.71
CA ASN A 141 11.35 -11.29 8.41
C ASN A 141 12.86 -10.95 8.54
N PRO A 142 13.79 -11.80 8.08
CA PRO A 142 13.54 -13.12 7.50
C PRO A 142 12.93 -14.09 8.52
N ARG A 143 12.06 -14.98 8.05
CA ARG A 143 11.59 -16.15 8.80
C ARG A 143 12.42 -17.35 8.33
N THR A 144 13.03 -18.06 9.26
CA THR A 144 13.79 -19.28 8.97
C THR A 144 13.01 -20.50 9.44
N PHE A 145 13.23 -21.63 8.78
CA PHE A 145 12.50 -22.87 9.04
C PHE A 145 13.28 -24.08 8.51
N ARG A 146 12.82 -25.29 8.83
CA ARG A 146 13.28 -26.53 8.23
C ARG A 146 12.16 -27.25 7.51
N VAL A 147 12.50 -27.80 6.34
CA VAL A 147 11.64 -28.69 5.57
C VAL A 147 12.15 -30.12 5.76
N GLY A 148 11.25 -31.01 6.20
CA GLY A 148 11.54 -32.43 6.30
C GLY A 148 11.91 -33.08 4.96
N ALA A 149 12.38 -34.32 5.00
CA ALA A 149 12.70 -35.07 3.78
C ALA A 149 11.48 -35.19 2.86
N ILE A 150 11.71 -35.02 1.54
CA ILE A 150 10.65 -34.93 0.53
C ILE A 150 10.23 -36.32 0.02
N GLY A 151 11.17 -37.25 -0.04
CA GLY A 151 11.02 -38.56 -0.68
C GLY A 151 11.47 -38.55 -2.15
N LYS A 152 11.93 -39.70 -2.65
CA LYS A 152 12.31 -39.88 -4.06
C LYS A 152 11.13 -39.63 -4.99
N ASN A 153 11.36 -38.91 -6.10
CA ASN A 153 10.34 -38.61 -7.11
C ASN A 153 9.03 -38.09 -6.50
N SER A 154 9.14 -37.35 -5.39
CA SER A 154 8.02 -36.92 -4.57
C SER A 154 7.99 -35.41 -4.47
N SER A 155 6.83 -34.89 -4.06
CA SER A 155 6.64 -33.49 -3.75
C SER A 155 5.99 -33.34 -2.37
N LYS A 156 6.32 -32.24 -1.68
CA LYS A 156 5.63 -31.81 -0.48
C LYS A 156 5.23 -30.36 -0.60
N THR A 157 4.14 -30.00 0.04
CA THR A 157 3.62 -28.63 0.04
C THR A 157 3.55 -28.07 1.44
N PHE A 158 3.68 -26.76 1.51
CA PHE A 158 3.34 -25.94 2.66
C PHE A 158 2.79 -24.61 2.16
N THR A 159 2.08 -23.90 3.01
CA THR A 159 1.48 -22.61 2.71
C THR A 159 2.20 -21.49 3.44
N VAL A 160 2.09 -20.29 2.89
CA VAL A 160 2.74 -19.08 3.40
C VAL A 160 1.70 -18.02 3.70
N GLY A 161 1.69 -17.54 4.93
CA GLY A 161 1.01 -16.34 5.38
C GLY A 161 1.98 -15.17 5.50
N MET A 162 1.44 -13.96 5.52
CA MET A 162 2.23 -12.73 5.65
C MET A 162 1.36 -11.56 6.07
N ASP A 163 2.00 -10.55 6.64
CA ASP A 163 1.44 -9.21 6.73
C ASP A 163 1.82 -8.41 5.48
N PHE A 164 0.81 -7.85 4.84
CA PHE A 164 0.91 -7.03 3.63
C PHE A 164 0.43 -5.60 3.96
N PRO A 165 1.38 -4.67 4.23
CA PRO A 165 1.05 -3.27 4.47
C PRO A 165 0.62 -2.55 3.19
N ILE A 166 -0.41 -1.71 3.30
CA ILE A 166 -0.87 -0.77 2.28
C ILE A 166 -0.76 0.64 2.87
N LYS A 167 0.06 1.47 2.24
CA LYS A 167 0.37 2.83 2.68
C LYS A 167 -0.86 3.74 2.63
N GLY A 168 -0.97 4.61 3.63
CA GLY A 168 -2.00 5.64 3.70
C GLY A 168 -1.85 6.73 2.64
N ASP A 169 -2.89 7.56 2.48
CA ASP A 169 -2.94 8.62 1.46
C ASP A 169 -1.86 9.68 1.67
N ASN A 170 -1.47 9.91 2.92
CA ASN A 170 -0.38 10.78 3.32
C ASN A 170 1.02 10.32 2.86
N ALA A 171 1.22 9.04 2.54
CA ALA A 171 2.53 8.50 2.16
C ALA A 171 2.88 8.67 0.66
N GLY A 172 2.00 9.29 -0.13
CA GLY A 172 2.16 9.39 -1.59
C GLY A 172 1.95 8.05 -2.32
N GLY A 173 2.17 8.03 -3.64
CA GLY A 173 2.04 6.84 -4.49
C GLY A 173 0.70 6.68 -5.20
N GLY A 174 0.73 6.10 -6.40
CA GLY A 174 -0.42 5.85 -7.27
C GLY A 174 -1.49 4.95 -6.62
N THR A 175 -2.76 5.16 -6.95
CA THR A 175 -3.80 4.12 -6.82
C THR A 175 -3.60 3.02 -7.86
N ASN A 176 -4.45 1.99 -7.79
CA ASN A 176 -4.48 0.78 -8.62
C ASN A 176 -3.45 -0.26 -8.16
N ALA A 177 -2.69 -0.85 -9.08
CA ALA A 177 -1.83 -2.00 -8.79
C ALA A 177 -0.73 -1.65 -7.78
N ALA A 178 -0.79 -2.28 -6.62
CA ALA A 178 0.24 -2.27 -5.59
C ALA A 178 0.90 -3.64 -5.55
N GLN A 179 2.23 -3.68 -5.52
CA GLN A 179 2.98 -4.94 -5.55
C GLN A 179 4.07 -4.95 -4.49
N SER A 180 4.23 -6.09 -3.83
CA SER A 180 5.34 -6.36 -2.90
C SER A 180 5.85 -7.77 -3.16
N SER A 181 7.15 -7.98 -3.05
CA SER A 181 7.76 -9.27 -3.39
C SER A 181 8.46 -9.89 -2.18
N PHE A 182 8.53 -11.21 -2.20
CA PHE A 182 9.28 -12.00 -1.23
C PHE A 182 10.05 -13.09 -1.96
N THR A 183 11.14 -13.56 -1.36
CA THR A 183 11.88 -14.72 -1.86
C THR A 183 11.83 -15.83 -0.84
N ILE A 184 11.72 -17.06 -1.31
CA ILE A 184 11.94 -18.26 -0.52
C ILE A 184 13.21 -18.90 -1.03
N THR A 185 14.14 -19.17 -0.13
CA THR A 185 15.39 -19.87 -0.40
C THR A 185 15.44 -21.13 0.41
N LEU A 186 15.60 -22.29 -0.23
CA LEU A 186 15.88 -23.54 0.46
C LEU A 186 17.32 -23.99 0.16
N THR A 187 18.05 -24.29 1.22
CA THR A 187 19.42 -24.80 1.16
C THR A 187 19.42 -26.21 1.75
N PRO A 188 19.80 -27.23 0.97
CA PRO A 188 19.91 -28.59 1.47
C PRO A 188 20.96 -28.73 2.59
N ASN A 189 20.63 -29.40 3.70
CA ASN A 189 21.60 -29.70 4.78
C ASN A 189 22.62 -30.75 4.30
N GLY A 190 23.77 -30.31 3.78
CA GLY A 190 24.86 -31.15 3.20
C GLY A 190 25.33 -30.66 1.82
N SER A 191 25.83 -31.54 0.95
CA SER A 191 26.24 -31.21 -0.44
C SER A 191 25.08 -31.08 -1.43
N GLY A 192 24.72 -29.87 -1.87
CA GLY A 192 23.65 -29.66 -2.86
C GLY A 192 23.48 -28.19 -3.19
N ASN A 193 22.76 -27.88 -4.27
CA ASN A 193 22.56 -26.50 -4.68
C ASN A 193 21.44 -25.84 -3.88
N THR A 194 21.70 -24.61 -3.43
CA THR A 194 20.66 -23.71 -2.95
C THR A 194 19.74 -23.35 -4.10
N VAL A 195 18.46 -23.28 -3.79
CA VAL A 195 17.38 -23.04 -4.73
C VAL A 195 16.52 -21.92 -4.17
N SER A 196 16.17 -20.94 -5.00
CA SER A 196 15.35 -19.81 -4.60
C SER A 196 14.25 -19.53 -5.61
N LYS A 197 13.16 -18.93 -5.12
CA LYS A 197 12.04 -18.53 -5.96
C LYS A 197 11.32 -17.33 -5.35
N THR A 198 10.97 -16.39 -6.22
CA THR A 198 10.29 -15.15 -5.86
C THR A 198 8.79 -15.30 -6.01
N GLY A 199 8.05 -14.84 -4.99
CA GLY A 199 6.61 -14.58 -5.07
C GLY A 199 6.35 -13.07 -5.08
N THR A 200 5.27 -12.66 -5.74
CA THR A 200 4.85 -11.25 -5.78
C THR A 200 3.39 -11.17 -5.36
N GLY A 201 3.13 -10.48 -4.26
CA GLY A 201 1.79 -10.14 -3.85
C GLY A 201 1.23 -8.93 -4.58
N LEU A 202 -0.08 -8.93 -4.73
CA LEU A 202 -0.86 -7.94 -5.48
C LEU A 202 -1.96 -7.35 -4.60
N ALA A 203 -2.30 -6.10 -4.87
CA ALA A 203 -3.53 -5.46 -4.40
C ALA A 203 -3.95 -4.39 -5.41
N THR A 204 -5.26 -4.14 -5.51
CA THR A 204 -5.80 -2.97 -6.21
C THR A 204 -6.23 -1.95 -5.18
N VAL A 205 -5.47 -0.86 -5.05
CA VAL A 205 -5.66 0.13 -4.00
C VAL A 205 -6.46 1.33 -4.52
N TYR A 206 -7.55 1.66 -3.85
CA TYR A 206 -8.34 2.86 -4.05
C TYR A 206 -8.09 3.84 -2.91
N ARG A 207 -8.05 5.14 -3.22
CA ARG A 207 -8.04 6.16 -2.17
C ARG A 207 -9.40 6.28 -1.51
N SER A 208 -9.36 6.50 -0.21
CA SER A 208 -10.53 6.88 0.57
C SER A 208 -11.07 8.24 0.10
N LEU A 209 -12.36 8.47 0.30
CA LEU A 209 -13.00 9.77 0.09
C LEU A 209 -13.27 10.38 1.46
N GLY A 210 -12.65 11.52 1.74
CA GLY A 210 -12.79 12.24 2.99
C GLY A 210 -13.40 13.63 2.79
N ILE A 211 -14.11 14.13 3.80
CA ILE A 211 -14.56 15.52 3.88
C ILE A 211 -14.21 16.11 5.23
N ALA A 212 -13.53 17.26 5.23
CA ALA A 212 -13.21 18.04 6.40
C ALA A 212 -14.02 19.33 6.43
N LYS A 213 -14.55 19.70 7.60
CA LYS A 213 -15.19 21.00 7.85
C LYS A 213 -14.16 21.98 8.40
N ASN A 214 -13.89 23.04 7.65
CA ASN A 214 -12.89 24.06 8.01
C ASN A 214 -13.51 25.23 8.78
N SER A 215 -14.79 25.54 8.52
CA SER A 215 -15.55 26.57 9.23
C SER A 215 -17.05 26.31 9.18
N ASP A 216 -17.78 26.88 10.14
CA ASP A 216 -19.24 26.84 10.20
C ASP A 216 -19.89 28.02 9.44
N LEU A 217 -21.15 27.83 9.03
CA LEU A 217 -22.00 28.92 8.54
C LEU A 217 -22.53 29.70 9.75
N SER A 218 -22.05 30.92 9.91
CA SER A 218 -22.46 31.84 10.97
C SER A 218 -22.94 33.15 10.36
N PHE A 219 -24.16 33.55 10.72
CA PHE A 219 -24.68 34.87 10.35
C PHE A 219 -24.18 35.98 11.28
N GLY A 220 -23.45 35.63 12.34
CA GLY A 220 -22.94 36.56 13.34
C GLY A 220 -24.06 37.23 14.15
N ARG A 221 -23.73 38.34 14.82
CA ARG A 221 -24.72 39.12 15.58
C ARG A 221 -25.39 40.18 14.73
N ILE A 222 -26.71 40.25 14.80
CA ILE A 222 -27.55 41.12 13.97
C ILE A 222 -28.65 41.72 14.85
N VAL A 223 -28.92 43.00 14.65
CA VAL A 223 -30.07 43.73 15.20
C VAL A 223 -31.15 43.73 14.12
N ARG A 224 -32.32 43.17 14.46
CA ARG A 224 -33.49 43.16 13.56
C ARG A 224 -34.00 44.59 13.32
N PRO A 225 -34.69 44.85 12.19
CA PRO A 225 -35.29 46.16 11.96
C PRO A 225 -36.36 46.47 13.02
N GLY A 226 -36.55 47.76 13.34
CA GLY A 226 -37.58 48.21 14.29
C GLY A 226 -39.02 48.07 13.75
N SER A 227 -39.18 48.02 12.43
CA SER A 227 -40.45 47.82 11.73
C SER A 227 -40.21 47.17 10.36
N GLY A 228 -41.23 46.50 9.82
CA GLY A 228 -41.18 45.89 8.49
C GLY A 228 -40.31 44.64 8.43
N ASN A 229 -39.77 44.38 7.24
CA ASN A 229 -39.05 43.18 6.86
C ASN A 229 -37.58 43.49 6.54
N GLY A 230 -36.72 42.50 6.76
CA GLY A 230 -35.31 42.55 6.43
C GLY A 230 -34.83 41.21 5.89
N THR A 231 -33.59 41.16 5.44
CA THR A 231 -32.96 39.92 5.01
C THR A 231 -31.53 39.87 5.51
N VAL A 232 -31.04 38.67 5.77
CA VAL A 232 -29.65 38.44 6.14
C VAL A 232 -29.10 37.43 5.15
N THR A 233 -27.98 37.75 4.52
CA THR A 233 -27.34 36.86 3.53
C THR A 233 -25.87 36.71 3.84
N ILE A 234 -25.36 35.47 3.82
CA ILE A 234 -23.93 35.16 3.71
C ILE A 234 -23.68 34.68 2.29
N ASN A 235 -22.85 35.41 1.56
CA ASN A 235 -22.48 35.02 0.20
C ASN A 235 -21.54 33.81 0.24
N ALA A 236 -21.90 32.72 -0.43
CA ALA A 236 -21.10 31.48 -0.44
C ALA A 236 -19.72 31.65 -1.10
N ILE A 237 -19.56 32.59 -2.02
CA ILE A 237 -18.29 32.84 -2.74
C ILE A 237 -17.38 33.72 -1.90
N THR A 238 -17.85 34.90 -1.49
CA THR A 238 -17.02 35.91 -0.83
C THR A 238 -16.97 35.76 0.69
N GLY A 239 -17.97 35.10 1.30
CA GLY A 239 -18.17 35.05 2.75
C GLY A 239 -18.69 36.35 3.36
N LEU A 240 -18.95 37.39 2.55
CA LEU A 240 -19.44 38.66 3.03
C LEU A 240 -20.90 38.55 3.49
N ARG A 241 -21.21 39.21 4.61
CA ARG A 241 -22.57 39.40 5.09
C ARG A 241 -23.20 40.63 4.45
N SER A 242 -24.38 40.47 3.87
CA SER A 242 -25.25 41.55 3.41
C SER A 242 -26.54 41.55 4.21
N LEU A 243 -27.06 42.74 4.49
CA LEU A 243 -28.27 42.98 5.25
C LEU A 243 -29.23 43.83 4.42
N GLY A 244 -30.46 43.36 4.28
CA GLY A 244 -31.56 44.10 3.66
C GLY A 244 -32.47 44.74 4.71
N GLY A 245 -33.17 45.80 4.31
CA GLY A 245 -34.01 46.60 5.20
C GLY A 245 -33.19 47.40 6.22
N ALA A 246 -33.79 47.71 7.36
CA ALA A 246 -33.13 48.45 8.46
C ALA A 246 -32.38 47.53 9.46
N ALA A 247 -32.01 46.31 9.05
CA ALA A 247 -31.23 45.40 9.88
C ALA A 247 -29.78 45.89 10.01
N VAL A 248 -29.19 45.76 11.20
CA VAL A 248 -27.82 46.24 11.48
C VAL A 248 -26.95 45.08 11.96
N GLY A 249 -25.79 44.91 11.34
CA GLY A 249 -24.84 43.87 11.68
C GLY A 249 -23.85 44.36 12.72
N LEU A 250 -23.66 43.60 13.80
CA LEU A 250 -22.62 43.88 14.79
C LEU A 250 -21.34 43.10 14.43
N PRO A 251 -20.15 43.60 14.82
CA PRO A 251 -18.87 43.01 14.42
C PRO A 251 -18.57 41.69 15.14
N THR A 252 -19.14 41.45 16.32
CA THR A 252 -18.85 40.27 17.14
C THR A 252 -20.11 39.55 17.65
N PRO A 253 -20.14 38.20 17.60
CA PRO A 253 -19.29 37.34 16.77
C PRO A 253 -19.39 37.70 15.29
N SER A 254 -18.26 37.55 14.58
CA SER A 254 -18.18 37.84 13.15
C SER A 254 -18.95 36.79 12.34
N PRO A 255 -19.54 37.18 11.20
CA PRO A 255 -20.14 36.23 10.29
C PRO A 255 -19.07 35.39 9.57
N SER A 256 -19.43 34.18 9.17
CA SER A 256 -18.61 33.28 8.36
C SER A 256 -19.48 32.43 7.45
N ARG A 257 -18.96 32.04 6.28
CA ARG A 257 -19.53 30.95 5.49
C ARG A 257 -19.02 29.61 6.01
N ALA A 258 -19.78 28.54 5.80
CA ALA A 258 -19.23 27.21 6.00
C ALA A 258 -18.22 26.92 4.87
N ASN A 259 -17.13 26.24 5.20
CA ASN A 259 -16.11 25.87 4.23
C ASN A 259 -15.71 24.41 4.46
N TYR A 260 -15.62 23.67 3.35
CA TYR A 260 -15.30 22.24 3.37
C TYR A 260 -14.16 21.95 2.40
N THR A 261 -13.33 20.98 2.77
CA THR A 261 -12.31 20.37 1.89
C THR A 261 -12.64 18.91 1.72
N VAL A 262 -12.86 18.49 0.48
CA VAL A 262 -12.94 17.09 0.09
C VAL A 262 -11.55 16.63 -0.33
N SER A 263 -11.14 15.44 0.10
CA SER A 263 -9.89 14.79 -0.29
C SER A 263 -10.15 13.40 -0.86
N GLY A 264 -9.35 12.98 -1.82
CA GLY A 264 -9.42 11.64 -2.37
C GLY A 264 -8.57 11.45 -3.62
N GLU A 265 -9.11 10.70 -4.57
CA GLU A 265 -8.49 10.36 -5.85
C GLU A 265 -8.55 11.50 -6.85
N GLY A 266 -7.37 12.01 -7.21
CA GLY A 266 -7.23 13.14 -8.12
C GLY A 266 -7.89 12.90 -9.47
N GLY A 267 -8.43 13.96 -10.05
CA GLY A 267 -9.11 13.91 -11.34
C GLY A 267 -10.49 13.25 -11.34
N ARG A 268 -10.95 12.64 -10.24
CA ARG A 268 -12.32 12.11 -10.12
C ARG A 268 -13.32 13.24 -9.95
N THR A 269 -14.47 13.10 -10.61
CA THR A 269 -15.64 13.94 -10.37
C THR A 269 -16.41 13.43 -9.16
N LEU A 270 -17.10 14.33 -8.48
CA LEU A 270 -17.86 14.03 -7.27
C LEU A 270 -19.32 14.46 -7.40
N SER A 271 -20.17 13.81 -6.63
CA SER A 271 -21.48 14.31 -6.25
C SER A 271 -21.38 14.92 -4.85
N VAL A 272 -21.83 16.16 -4.71
CA VAL A 272 -21.90 16.86 -3.42
C VAL A 272 -23.37 17.18 -3.16
N THR A 273 -23.90 16.70 -2.04
CA THR A 273 -25.29 16.95 -1.63
C THR A 273 -25.30 17.88 -0.43
N ILE A 274 -26.02 19.00 -0.58
CA ILE A 274 -26.23 20.02 0.45
C ILE A 274 -27.73 20.29 0.48
N PRO A 275 -28.39 20.28 1.66
CA PRO A 275 -29.80 20.62 1.78
C PRO A 275 -30.06 22.04 1.25
N SER A 276 -31.08 22.21 0.40
CA SER A 276 -31.45 23.54 -0.16
C SER A 276 -32.00 24.51 0.88
N SER A 277 -32.44 23.97 2.03
CA SER A 277 -32.82 24.75 3.20
C SER A 277 -32.41 24.05 4.48
N ILE A 278 -32.17 24.84 5.52
CA ILE A 278 -31.83 24.38 6.87
C ILE A 278 -32.71 25.15 7.87
N VAL A 279 -33.08 24.51 8.97
CA VAL A 279 -33.86 25.15 10.03
C VAL A 279 -32.95 25.39 11.23
N MET A 280 -32.89 26.65 11.67
CA MET A 280 -32.27 27.01 12.95
C MET A 280 -33.38 27.22 13.99
N THR A 281 -33.19 26.71 15.18
CA THR A 281 -34.15 26.86 16.30
C THR A 281 -33.57 27.79 17.34
N ARG A 282 -34.41 28.64 17.92
CA ARG A 282 -34.04 29.54 19.00
C ARG A 282 -33.68 28.74 20.24
N GLU A 283 -32.53 29.04 20.83
CA GLU A 283 -32.12 28.44 22.09
C GLU A 283 -33.09 28.84 23.22
N GLY A 284 -33.59 27.84 23.96
CA GLY A 284 -34.58 28.04 25.02
C GLY A 284 -35.99 28.40 24.52
N GLY A 285 -36.29 28.23 23.23
CA GLY A 285 -37.60 28.49 22.65
C GLY A 285 -38.00 27.48 21.56
N THR A 286 -39.12 27.74 20.89
CA THR A 286 -39.63 26.93 19.77
C THR A 286 -39.63 27.70 18.45
N GLU A 287 -39.23 28.97 18.46
CA GLU A 287 -39.18 29.80 17.26
C GLU A 287 -38.08 29.33 16.31
N THR A 288 -38.33 29.37 15.00
CA THR A 288 -37.40 28.87 13.99
C THR A 288 -37.07 29.91 12.93
N LEU A 289 -35.88 29.82 12.35
CA LEU A 289 -35.46 30.52 11.14
C LEU A 289 -35.14 29.50 10.05
N THR A 290 -35.85 29.59 8.93
CA THR A 290 -35.55 28.80 7.73
C THR A 290 -34.53 29.55 6.88
N VAL A 291 -33.35 28.96 6.73
CA VAL A 291 -32.27 29.48 5.91
C VAL A 291 -32.29 28.75 4.57
N THR A 292 -32.42 29.49 3.48
CA THR A 292 -32.19 28.97 2.13
C THR A 292 -30.70 28.95 1.87
N THR A 293 -30.13 27.78 1.56
CA THR A 293 -28.69 27.64 1.37
C THR A 293 -28.28 28.00 -0.04
N THR A 294 -27.04 28.47 -0.19
CA THR A 294 -26.35 28.63 -1.48
C THR A 294 -24.97 28.03 -1.35
N ASN A 295 -24.38 27.53 -2.43
CA ASN A 295 -23.07 26.89 -2.35
C ASN A 295 -22.25 27.08 -3.62
N THR A 296 -20.94 26.82 -3.51
CA THR A 296 -20.00 26.88 -4.63
C THR A 296 -19.64 25.50 -5.19
N ALA A 297 -20.40 24.45 -4.84
CA ALA A 297 -20.12 23.07 -5.23
C ALA A 297 -20.56 22.78 -6.68
N SER A 298 -20.17 23.64 -7.63
CA SER A 298 -20.49 23.50 -9.05
C SER A 298 -19.46 22.63 -9.76
N THR A 299 -19.91 21.59 -10.47
CA THR A 299 -19.06 20.59 -11.17
C THR A 299 -17.89 20.09 -10.32
N PRO A 300 -18.14 19.48 -9.14
CA PRO A 300 -17.08 19.07 -8.23
C PRO A 300 -16.10 18.08 -8.88
N LYS A 301 -14.81 18.42 -8.87
CA LYS A 301 -13.73 17.57 -9.35
C LYS A 301 -12.53 17.73 -8.44
N LEU A 302 -11.99 16.63 -7.96
CA LEU A 302 -10.76 16.63 -7.20
C LEU A 302 -9.61 17.11 -8.10
N SER A 303 -8.78 18.00 -7.57
CA SER A 303 -7.55 18.47 -8.21
C SER A 303 -6.61 17.32 -8.53
N SER A 304 -5.52 17.59 -9.25
CA SER A 304 -4.54 16.58 -9.67
C SER A 304 -5.09 15.57 -10.69
N ILE A 305 -4.32 14.49 -10.92
CA ILE A 305 -4.60 13.42 -11.89
C ILE A 305 -4.92 12.11 -11.19
N LEU A 306 -5.51 11.17 -11.96
CA LEU A 306 -5.73 9.80 -11.50
C LEU A 306 -4.40 9.18 -11.02
N GLY A 307 -4.46 8.43 -9.93
CA GLY A 307 -3.31 7.92 -9.20
C GLY A 307 -2.90 8.80 -8.02
N MET A 308 -3.05 10.12 -8.14
CA MET A 308 -2.51 11.07 -7.17
C MET A 308 -3.57 11.54 -6.17
N ALA A 309 -3.13 12.08 -5.04
CA ALA A 309 -4.05 12.73 -4.11
C ALA A 309 -4.60 14.00 -4.75
N GLY A 310 -5.90 14.21 -4.63
CA GLY A 310 -6.60 15.41 -5.07
C GLY A 310 -7.45 15.99 -3.97
N THR A 311 -7.73 17.28 -4.08
CA THR A 311 -8.62 18.02 -3.18
C THR A 311 -9.62 18.85 -3.95
N TYR A 312 -10.78 19.08 -3.35
CA TYR A 312 -11.79 20.01 -3.86
C TYR A 312 -12.35 20.80 -2.68
N THR A 313 -12.34 22.13 -2.78
CA THR A 313 -12.91 22.99 -1.75
C THR A 313 -14.19 23.63 -2.24
N PHE A 314 -15.18 23.69 -1.37
CA PHE A 314 -16.41 24.42 -1.62
C PHE A 314 -16.89 25.08 -0.33
N SER A 315 -17.77 26.06 -0.49
CA SER A 315 -18.34 26.80 0.62
C SER A 315 -19.86 26.80 0.54
N VAL A 316 -20.50 26.93 1.71
CA VAL A 316 -21.95 27.06 1.85
C VAL A 316 -22.26 28.38 2.54
N GLY A 317 -23.03 29.21 1.86
CA GLY A 317 -23.68 30.40 2.38
C GLY A 317 -25.18 30.17 2.52
N GLY A 318 -25.92 31.24 2.73
CA GLY A 318 -27.37 31.15 2.79
C GLY A 318 -28.00 32.48 3.13
N SER A 319 -29.32 32.51 3.11
CA SER A 319 -30.10 33.68 3.49
C SER A 319 -31.38 33.30 4.22
N PHE A 320 -31.86 34.20 5.06
CA PHE A 320 -33.16 34.08 5.72
C PHE A 320 -33.81 35.47 5.87
N PRO A 321 -35.16 35.53 5.90
CA PRO A 321 -35.88 36.76 6.23
C PRO A 321 -35.74 37.10 7.71
N LEU A 322 -35.49 38.37 8.02
CA LEU A 322 -35.38 38.89 9.38
C LEU A 322 -36.38 40.02 9.57
N ASP A 323 -37.55 39.66 10.08
CA ASP A 323 -38.64 40.60 10.30
C ASP A 323 -38.57 41.24 11.68
N SER A 324 -39.19 42.41 11.83
CA SER A 324 -39.31 43.12 13.12
C SER A 324 -39.98 42.31 14.23
N THR A 325 -40.76 41.28 13.88
CA THR A 325 -41.43 40.35 14.78
C THR A 325 -40.60 39.10 15.09
N THR A 326 -39.45 38.89 14.44
CA THR A 326 -38.55 37.76 14.72
C THR A 326 -38.10 37.78 16.16
N ALA A 327 -38.36 36.73 16.94
CA ALA A 327 -38.00 36.67 18.34
C ALA A 327 -36.48 36.87 18.55
N SER A 328 -36.11 37.67 19.57
CA SER A 328 -34.70 37.87 19.90
C SER A 328 -34.13 36.61 20.55
N GLY A 329 -32.98 36.14 20.08
CA GLY A 329 -32.29 35.02 20.71
C GLY A 329 -31.14 34.51 19.85
N ALA A 330 -30.36 33.58 20.40
CA ALA A 330 -29.43 32.78 19.61
C ALA A 330 -30.23 31.71 18.85
N TYR A 331 -29.92 31.54 17.57
CA TYR A 331 -30.50 30.49 16.74
C TYR A 331 -29.38 29.56 16.28
N SER A 332 -29.61 28.25 16.37
CA SER A 332 -28.64 27.25 15.91
C SER A 332 -29.36 26.09 15.21
N GLY A 333 -28.63 25.41 14.33
CA GLY A 333 -29.15 24.28 13.57
C GLY A 333 -27.99 23.46 13.00
N VAL A 334 -28.31 22.28 12.50
CA VAL A 334 -27.35 21.38 11.86
C VAL A 334 -27.82 21.03 10.46
N PHE A 335 -26.87 20.81 9.56
CA PHE A 335 -27.15 20.28 8.24
C PHE A 335 -26.07 19.28 7.83
N ASN A 336 -26.49 18.26 7.10
CA ASN A 336 -25.62 17.18 6.67
C ASN A 336 -25.13 17.46 5.25
N VAL A 337 -23.82 17.37 5.06
CA VAL A 337 -23.19 17.45 3.74
C VAL A 337 -22.62 16.08 3.43
N SER A 338 -22.97 15.53 2.27
CA SER A 338 -22.44 14.25 1.82
C SER A 338 -21.69 14.41 0.50
N VAL A 339 -20.67 13.57 0.33
CA VAL A 339 -19.85 13.52 -0.88
C VAL A 339 -19.73 12.07 -1.34
N ALA A 340 -19.74 11.86 -2.64
CA ALA A 340 -19.54 10.56 -3.26
C ALA A 340 -18.73 10.71 -4.56
N TYR A 341 -17.97 9.68 -4.91
CA TYR A 341 -17.43 9.58 -6.28
C TYR A 341 -18.58 9.33 -7.27
N ASN A 342 -18.46 9.89 -8.47
CA ASN A 342 -19.34 9.58 -9.60
C ASN A 342 -18.86 8.36 -10.39
#